data_AF-A0A4R4YMC1-F1
#
_entry.id   AF-A0A4R4YMC1-F1
#
_cell.length_a   1.000
_cell.length_b   1.000
_cell.length_c   1.000
_cell.angle_alpha   90.00
_cell.angle_beta   90.00
_cell.angle_gamma   90.00
#
_symmetry.space_group_name_H-M   'P 1'
#
loop_
_entity.id
_entity.type
_entity.pdbx_description
1 polymer ?
#
loop_
_entity_poly.entity_id
_entity_poly.type
_entity_poly.pdbx_seq_one_letter_code
_entity_poly.pdbx_strand_id
1 'polypeptide(L)'
;MKSPDLPDHEGFVAPVLPGGELAPSSSSFTRDFVGYQATCSCGWTDGRRYPATPEGTKEAEYRWWSRHAGPLSMAAPPSWLVIKSDLLCQQIVGLTADRPLAALTLLSQVESWQRTLLDQAVAAARQNGSSWAEVGEAMGISKQSAHERFRDHADSP
;
A
#
# COMPACT_ATOMS: atom_id res chain seq x y z
N MET A 1 15.04 -4.51 -2.25
CA MET A 1 14.36 -4.12 -1.00
C MET A 1 12.87 -4.35 -1.19
N LYS A 2 12.20 -5.07 -0.30
CA LYS A 2 10.77 -5.41 -0.43
C LYS A 2 10.04 -5.15 0.88
N SER A 3 8.78 -4.75 0.78
CA SER A 3 7.84 -4.73 1.90
C SER A 3 6.69 -5.69 1.62
N PRO A 4 6.27 -6.53 2.58
CA PRO A 4 5.11 -7.40 2.39
C PRO A 4 3.81 -6.59 2.21
N ASP A 5 3.74 -5.38 2.78
CA ASP A 5 2.59 -4.47 2.65
C ASP A 5 2.52 -3.80 1.27
N LEU A 6 3.58 -3.90 0.45
CA LEU A 6 3.68 -3.29 -0.87
C LEU A 6 4.20 -4.30 -1.91
N PRO A 7 3.40 -5.33 -2.26
CA PRO A 7 3.84 -6.41 -3.14
C PRO A 7 4.29 -5.94 -4.53
N ASP A 8 3.73 -4.84 -5.04
CA ASP A 8 4.06 -4.27 -6.35
C ASP A 8 5.23 -3.27 -6.32
N HIS A 9 5.81 -3.04 -5.14
CA HIS A 9 6.94 -2.13 -4.95
C HIS A 9 8.20 -2.85 -4.48
N GLU A 10 9.12 -3.04 -5.41
CA GLU A 10 10.47 -3.47 -5.12
C GLU A 10 11.43 -2.29 -5.27
N GLY A 11 12.03 -1.88 -4.16
CA GLY A 11 13.08 -0.88 -4.15
C GLY A 11 14.42 -1.46 -4.54
N PHE A 12 15.22 -0.68 -5.26
CA PHE A 12 16.61 -1.03 -5.53
C PHE A 12 17.51 0.20 -5.49
N VAL A 13 18.80 -0.04 -5.26
CA VAL A 13 19.83 0.99 -5.29
C VAL A 13 20.49 0.88 -6.67
N ALA A 14 20.13 1.78 -7.58
CA ALA A 14 20.61 1.78 -8.95
C ALA A 14 22.01 2.44 -9.03
N PRO A 15 23.03 1.77 -9.59
CA PRO A 15 24.31 2.42 -9.91
C PRO A 15 24.10 3.53 -10.93
N VAL A 16 24.73 4.68 -10.69
CA VAL A 16 24.78 5.81 -11.62
C VAL A 16 26.06 5.70 -12.44
N LEU A 17 25.93 5.62 -13.77
CA LEU A 17 27.05 5.58 -14.70
C LEU A 17 27.69 6.97 -14.87
N PRO A 18 28.93 7.09 -15.41
CA PRO A 18 29.58 8.39 -15.61
C PRO A 18 28.78 9.37 -16.47
N GLY A 19 28.00 8.86 -17.44
CA GLY A 19 27.08 9.67 -18.26
C GLY A 19 25.83 10.14 -17.53
N GLY A 20 25.66 9.76 -16.26
CA GLY A 20 24.49 10.09 -15.44
C GLY A 20 23.28 9.17 -15.65
N GLU A 21 23.40 8.19 -16.54
CA GLU A 21 22.38 7.15 -16.74
C GLU A 21 22.34 6.18 -15.55
N LEU A 22 21.16 5.62 -15.29
CA LEU A 22 20.99 4.57 -14.29
C LEU A 22 21.26 3.23 -14.95
N ALA A 23 22.04 2.39 -14.28
CA ALA A 23 22.22 1.03 -14.72
C ALA A 23 20.86 0.29 -14.63
N PRO A 24 20.53 -0.58 -15.60
CA PRO A 24 19.20 -1.19 -15.73
C PRO A 24 18.87 -2.16 -14.59
N SER A 25 19.88 -2.55 -13.79
CA SER A 25 19.70 -3.33 -12.57
C SER A 25 20.77 -2.98 -11.54
N SER A 26 20.52 -3.34 -10.29
CA SER A 26 21.53 -3.30 -9.22
C SER A 26 22.69 -4.28 -9.44
N SER A 27 22.59 -5.21 -10.40
CA SER A 27 23.65 -6.15 -10.76
C SER A 27 24.52 -5.67 -11.92
N SER A 28 24.14 -4.59 -12.61
CA SER A 28 24.94 -3.94 -13.65
C SER A 28 26.08 -3.10 -13.07
N PHE A 29 26.83 -3.66 -12.12
CA PHE A 29 28.08 -3.09 -11.62
C PHE A 29 29.14 -3.17 -12.73
N THR A 30 29.23 -2.15 -13.58
CA THR A 30 30.50 -1.83 -14.23
C THR A 30 31.42 -1.23 -13.17
N ARG A 31 32.74 -1.45 -13.27
CA ARG A 31 33.73 -0.93 -12.30
C ARG A 31 33.77 0.62 -12.23
N ASP A 32 33.02 1.29 -13.09
CA ASP A 32 33.10 2.73 -13.37
C ASP A 32 31.87 3.52 -12.92
N PHE A 33 30.99 2.96 -12.09
CA PHE A 33 29.87 3.73 -11.56
C PHE A 33 30.35 4.86 -10.63
N VAL A 34 29.68 5.99 -10.67
CA VAL A 34 30.07 7.22 -9.94
C VAL A 34 29.21 7.48 -8.70
N GLY A 35 28.14 6.70 -8.52
CA GLY A 35 27.25 6.84 -7.37
C GLY A 35 26.05 5.90 -7.40
N TYR A 36 25.12 6.18 -6.51
CA TYR A 36 23.88 5.43 -6.35
C TYR A 36 22.67 6.36 -6.38
N GLN A 37 21.53 5.83 -6.82
CA GLN A 37 20.24 6.52 -6.79
C GLN A 37 19.16 5.53 -6.35
N ALA A 38 18.23 6.00 -5.53
CA ALA A 38 17.13 5.18 -5.05
C ALA A 38 16.04 5.09 -6.14
N THR A 39 15.58 3.87 -6.41
CA THR A 39 14.58 3.59 -7.45
C THR A 39 13.59 2.53 -6.98
N CYS A 40 12.47 2.41 -7.68
CA CYS A 40 11.44 1.39 -7.43
C CYS A 40 10.93 0.78 -8.74
N SER A 41 10.51 -0.49 -8.70
CA SER A 41 9.87 -1.20 -9.81
C SER A 41 8.65 -0.48 -10.40
N CYS A 42 7.98 0.36 -9.61
CA CYS A 42 6.85 1.18 -10.08
C CYS A 42 7.27 2.41 -10.90
N GLY A 43 8.56 2.57 -11.20
CA GLY A 43 9.12 3.71 -11.95
C GLY A 43 9.52 4.92 -11.09
N TRP A 44 9.28 4.88 -9.78
CA TRP A 44 9.74 5.95 -8.88
C TRP A 44 11.27 6.02 -8.84
N THR A 45 11.81 7.23 -8.92
CA THR A 45 13.24 7.52 -8.84
C THR A 45 13.44 8.75 -7.97
N ASP A 46 14.31 8.67 -6.97
CA ASP A 46 14.62 9.81 -6.09
C ASP A 46 15.38 10.88 -6.87
N GLY A 47 15.18 12.16 -6.56
CA GLY A 47 15.92 13.24 -7.22
C GLY A 47 17.39 13.36 -6.80
N ARG A 48 17.80 12.70 -5.70
CA ARG A 48 19.14 12.81 -5.13
C ARG A 48 19.99 11.59 -5.46
N ARG A 49 21.27 11.87 -5.75
CA ARG A 49 22.31 10.87 -5.94
C ARG A 49 23.23 10.82 -4.73
N TYR A 50 23.79 9.65 -4.50
CA TYR A 50 24.67 9.34 -3.38
C TYR A 50 26.04 8.90 -3.91
N PRO A 51 27.14 9.15 -3.19
CA PRO A 51 28.48 8.73 -3.60
C PRO A 51 28.59 7.21 -3.77
N ALA A 52 29.55 6.77 -4.58
CA ALA A 52 29.91 5.36 -4.77
C ALA A 52 30.64 4.77 -3.54
N THR A 53 30.02 4.84 -2.36
CA THR A 53 30.54 4.35 -1.10
C THR A 53 29.52 3.44 -0.41
N PRO A 54 29.93 2.57 0.53
CA PRO A 54 29.01 1.78 1.33
C PRO A 54 27.95 2.63 2.05
N GLU A 55 28.32 3.82 2.51
CA GLU A 55 27.40 4.78 3.13
C GLU A 55 26.41 5.32 2.09
N GLY A 56 26.85 5.63 0.87
CA GLY A 56 25.97 6.06 -0.21
C GLY A 56 24.93 5.00 -0.59
N THR A 57 25.30 3.72 -0.56
CA THR A 57 24.34 2.62 -0.75
C THR A 57 23.26 2.63 0.34
N LYS A 58 23.64 2.74 1.61
CA LYS A 58 22.71 2.77 2.74
C LYS A 58 21.80 3.99 2.70
N GLU A 59 22.32 5.15 2.33
CA GLU A 59 21.53 6.38 2.20
C GLU A 59 20.51 6.28 1.06
N ALA A 60 20.89 5.68 -0.08
CA ALA A 60 19.96 5.43 -1.18
C ALA A 60 18.84 4.44 -0.76
N GLU A 61 19.18 3.37 -0.05
CA GLU A 61 18.20 2.44 0.54
C GLU A 61 17.25 3.14 1.52
N TYR A 62 17.80 3.91 2.47
CA TYR A 62 17.01 4.68 3.43
C TYR A 62 16.08 5.68 2.74
N ARG A 63 16.49 6.24 1.59
CA ARG A 63 15.68 7.19 0.83
C ARG A 63 14.50 6.54 0.15
N TRP A 64 14.68 5.36 -0.42
CA TRP A 64 13.54 4.57 -0.90
C TRP A 64 12.55 4.30 0.24
N TRP A 65 13.03 3.86 1.41
CA TRP A 65 12.16 3.62 2.56
C TRP A 65 11.44 4.87 3.06
N SER A 66 12.16 5.98 3.26
CA SER A 66 11.59 7.18 3.90
C SER A 66 10.73 8.03 2.96
N ARG A 67 11.03 8.06 1.66
CA ARG A 67 10.35 8.95 0.70
C ARG A 67 9.33 8.25 -0.18
N HIS A 68 9.42 6.93 -0.33
CA HIS A 68 8.56 6.19 -1.23
C HIS A 68 7.79 5.08 -0.51
N ALA A 69 8.49 4.08 0.02
CA ALA A 69 7.83 2.91 0.60
C ALA A 69 7.09 3.23 1.92
N GLY A 70 7.63 4.10 2.77
CA GLY A 70 7.01 4.46 4.06
C GLY A 70 5.61 5.07 3.90
N PRO A 71 5.45 6.15 3.12
CA PRO A 71 4.12 6.73 2.85
C PRO A 71 3.13 5.75 2.24
N LEU A 72 3.56 4.93 1.27
CA LEU A 72 2.71 3.92 0.65
C LEU A 72 2.28 2.83 1.64
N SER A 73 3.21 2.35 2.46
CA SER A 73 2.94 1.32 3.47
C SER A 73 2.01 1.81 4.57
N MET A 74 2.04 3.10 4.90
CA MET A 74 1.09 3.71 5.84
C MET A 74 -0.32 3.86 5.25
N ALA A 75 -0.42 4.03 3.93
CA ALA A 75 -1.71 4.14 3.24
C ALA A 75 -2.33 2.76 2.90
N ALA A 76 -1.50 1.71 2.81
CA ALA A 76 -1.94 0.36 2.52
C ALA A 76 -2.42 -0.37 3.79
N PRO A 77 -3.42 -1.27 3.68
CA PRO A 77 -3.71 -2.22 4.74
C PRO A 77 -2.49 -3.12 5.03
N PRO A 78 -2.18 -3.44 6.29
CA PRO A 78 -1.12 -4.38 6.61
C PRO A 78 -1.36 -5.75 5.95
N SER A 79 -0.34 -6.29 5.29
CA SER A 79 -0.37 -7.55 4.54
C SER A 79 -0.88 -8.73 5.36
N TRP A 80 -0.50 -8.83 6.64
CA TRP A 80 -0.97 -9.90 7.52
C TRP A 80 -2.49 -9.88 7.70
N LEU A 81 -3.13 -8.70 7.62
CA LEU A 81 -4.57 -8.56 7.76
C LEU A 81 -5.28 -8.91 6.44
N VAL A 82 -4.69 -8.53 5.30
CA VAL A 82 -5.16 -8.94 3.97
C VAL A 82 -5.11 -10.48 3.82
N ILE A 83 -4.01 -11.11 4.24
CA ILE A 83 -3.88 -12.58 4.22
C ILE A 83 -4.98 -13.24 5.05
N LYS A 84 -5.33 -12.67 6.21
CA LYS A 84 -6.42 -13.18 7.05
C LYS A 84 -7.79 -12.99 6.41
N SER A 85 -8.05 -11.85 5.75
CA SER A 85 -9.32 -11.66 5.04
C SER A 85 -9.46 -12.63 3.87
N ASP A 86 -8.39 -12.87 3.11
CA ASP A 86 -8.41 -13.83 2.00
C ASP A 86 -8.63 -15.26 2.50
N LEU A 87 -7.95 -15.64 3.60
CA LEU A 87 -8.15 -16.94 4.23
C LEU A 87 -9.60 -17.12 4.72
N LEU A 88 -10.18 -16.09 5.36
CA LEU A 88 -11.58 -16.13 5.78
C LEU A 88 -12.52 -16.33 4.58
N CYS A 89 -12.32 -15.58 3.50
CA CYS A 89 -13.08 -15.74 2.25
C CYS A 89 -12.99 -17.17 1.72
N GLN A 90 -11.79 -17.74 1.63
CA GLN A 90 -11.58 -19.12 1.18
C GLN A 90 -12.28 -20.14 2.10
N GLN A 91 -12.20 -19.95 3.41
CA GLN A 91 -12.87 -20.81 4.38
C GLN A 91 -14.40 -20.74 4.29
N ILE A 92 -14.97 -19.56 4.05
CA ILE A 92 -16.41 -19.39 3.82
C ILE A 92 -16.84 -20.10 2.54
N VAL A 93 -16.04 -20.03 1.47
CA VAL A 93 -16.30 -20.79 0.22
C VAL A 93 -16.35 -22.29 0.50
N GLY A 94 -15.38 -22.83 1.25
CA GLY A 94 -15.40 -24.24 1.67
C GLY A 94 -16.62 -24.58 2.53
N LEU A 95 -16.94 -23.73 3.52
CA LEU A 95 -18.10 -23.91 4.37
C LEU A 95 -19.41 -23.88 3.59
N THR A 96 -19.49 -23.09 2.53
CA THR A 96 -20.69 -22.99 1.67
C THR A 96 -20.95 -24.30 0.94
N ALA A 97 -19.89 -24.99 0.49
CA ALA A 97 -20.00 -26.30 -0.16
C ALA A 97 -20.47 -27.39 0.81
N ASP A 98 -19.97 -27.39 2.05
CA ASP A 98 -20.24 -28.45 3.02
C ASP A 98 -21.50 -28.20 3.88
N ARG A 99 -21.76 -26.94 4.25
CA ARG A 99 -22.77 -26.52 5.25
C ARG A 99 -23.36 -25.14 4.89
N PRO A 100 -24.18 -25.03 3.84
CA PRO A 100 -24.64 -23.74 3.30
C PRO A 100 -25.42 -22.86 4.31
N LEU A 101 -26.25 -23.46 5.18
CA LEU A 101 -26.97 -22.68 6.21
C LEU A 101 -26.03 -22.11 7.28
N ALA A 102 -24.97 -22.83 7.63
CA ALA A 102 -23.94 -22.31 8.55
C ALA A 102 -23.14 -21.18 7.89
N ALA A 103 -22.84 -21.31 6.59
CA ALA A 103 -22.22 -20.25 5.81
C ALA A 103 -23.09 -18.98 5.76
N LEU A 104 -24.40 -19.11 5.52
CA LEU A 104 -25.34 -17.99 5.56
C LEU A 104 -25.37 -17.30 6.94
N THR A 105 -25.35 -18.08 8.02
CA THR A 105 -25.31 -17.53 9.39
C THR A 105 -24.04 -16.71 9.61
N LEU A 106 -22.89 -17.24 9.20
CA LEU A 106 -21.62 -16.53 9.31
C LEU A 106 -21.60 -15.27 8.41
N LEU A 107 -22.04 -15.37 7.17
CA LEU A 107 -22.08 -14.24 6.23
C LEU A 107 -23.01 -13.12 6.72
N SER A 108 -24.15 -13.45 7.34
CA SER A 108 -25.04 -12.45 7.95
C SER A 108 -24.38 -11.73 9.12
N GLN A 109 -23.61 -12.44 9.95
CA GLN A 109 -22.77 -11.80 10.96
C GLN A 109 -21.71 -10.91 10.30
N VAL A 110 -21.12 -11.39 9.19
CA VAL A 110 -20.11 -10.64 8.45
C VAL A 110 -20.65 -9.36 7.83
N GLU A 111 -21.88 -9.34 7.36
CA GLU A 111 -22.52 -8.15 6.83
C GLU A 111 -22.83 -7.12 7.95
N SER A 112 -23.30 -7.60 9.10
CA SER A 112 -23.71 -6.75 10.23
C SER A 112 -22.57 -5.89 10.79
N TRP A 113 -21.45 -6.50 11.17
CA TRP A 113 -20.29 -5.76 11.67
C TRP A 113 -19.53 -4.99 10.56
N GLN A 114 -19.59 -5.42 9.29
CA GLN A 114 -18.89 -4.77 8.18
C GLN A 114 -19.49 -3.39 7.91
N ARG A 115 -20.82 -3.27 7.95
CA ARG A 115 -21.50 -1.98 7.84
C ARG A 115 -21.01 -1.00 8.92
N THR A 116 -21.03 -1.44 10.17
CA THR A 116 -20.59 -0.64 11.33
C THR A 116 -19.12 -0.22 11.22
N LEU A 117 -18.23 -1.15 10.86
CA LEU A 117 -16.81 -0.87 10.70
C LEU A 117 -16.53 0.09 9.55
N LEU A 118 -17.30 0.00 8.46
CA LEU A 118 -17.18 0.92 7.33
C LEU A 118 -17.57 2.34 7.71
N ASP A 119 -18.68 2.50 8.43
CA ASP A 119 -19.14 3.81 8.92
C ASP A 119 -18.08 4.43 9.86
N GLN A 120 -17.50 3.64 10.77
CA GLN A 120 -16.41 4.07 11.66
C GLN A 120 -15.14 4.46 10.91
N ALA A 121 -14.73 3.68 9.90
CA ALA A 121 -13.54 3.97 9.10
C ALA A 121 -13.71 5.27 8.30
N VAL A 122 -14.89 5.51 7.73
CA VAL A 122 -15.19 6.76 7.03
C VAL A 122 -15.17 7.95 8.00
N ALA A 123 -15.80 7.84 9.17
CA ALA A 123 -15.76 8.88 10.19
C ALA A 123 -14.31 9.21 10.60
N ALA A 124 -13.49 8.20 10.88
CA ALA A 124 -12.08 8.38 11.22
C ALA A 124 -11.27 9.03 10.08
N ALA A 125 -11.49 8.61 8.82
CA ALA A 125 -10.85 9.23 7.67
C ALA A 125 -11.22 10.72 7.54
N ARG A 126 -12.50 11.06 7.72
CA ARG A 126 -13.01 12.43 7.68
C ARG A 126 -12.43 13.29 8.82
N GLN A 127 -12.36 12.76 10.04
CA GLN A 127 -11.75 13.43 11.20
C GLN A 127 -10.25 13.69 11.01
N ASN A 128 -9.55 12.79 10.31
CA ASN A 128 -8.14 12.94 9.94
C ASN A 128 -7.90 13.83 8.70
N GLY A 129 -8.96 14.47 8.18
CA GLY A 129 -8.85 15.46 7.10
C GLY A 129 -8.99 14.90 5.68
N SER A 130 -9.23 13.60 5.49
CA SER A 130 -9.45 13.02 4.16
C SER A 130 -10.71 13.61 3.53
N SER A 131 -10.62 14.05 2.29
CA SER A 131 -11.71 14.55 1.45
C SER A 131 -12.69 13.44 1.04
N TRP A 132 -13.93 13.81 0.66
CA TRP A 132 -14.88 12.86 0.08
C TRP A 132 -14.40 12.24 -1.24
N ALA A 133 -13.49 12.90 -1.95
CA ALA A 133 -12.87 12.34 -3.14
C ALA A 133 -11.90 11.20 -2.77
N GLU A 134 -11.06 11.40 -1.77
CA GLU A 134 -10.13 10.37 -1.28
C GLU A 134 -10.88 9.17 -0.67
N VAL A 135 -11.97 9.42 0.08
CA VAL A 135 -12.83 8.33 0.59
C VAL A 135 -13.48 7.56 -0.55
N GLY A 136 -13.99 8.25 -1.58
CA GLY A 136 -14.57 7.60 -2.76
C GLY A 136 -13.55 6.74 -3.50
N GLU A 137 -12.35 7.27 -3.74
CA GLU A 137 -11.24 6.56 -4.37
C GLU A 137 -10.87 5.30 -3.60
N ALA A 138 -10.67 5.39 -2.29
CA ALA A 138 -10.32 4.25 -1.44
C ALA A 138 -11.38 3.13 -1.47
N MET A 139 -12.63 3.49 -1.76
CA MET A 139 -13.77 2.56 -1.84
C MET A 139 -14.12 2.13 -3.27
N GLY A 140 -13.47 2.68 -4.30
CA GLY A 140 -13.82 2.42 -5.70
C GLY A 140 -15.19 2.96 -6.12
N ILE A 141 -15.67 4.05 -5.49
CA ILE A 141 -16.95 4.69 -5.80
C ILE A 141 -16.78 6.19 -6.08
N SER A 142 -17.81 6.82 -6.67
CA SER A 142 -17.76 8.26 -6.91
C SER A 142 -17.78 9.07 -5.60
N LYS A 143 -17.17 10.26 -5.61
CA LYS A 143 -17.26 11.25 -4.52
C LYS A 143 -18.71 11.50 -4.08
N GLN A 144 -19.63 11.64 -5.04
CA GLN A 144 -21.04 11.90 -4.74
C GLN A 144 -21.67 10.71 -4.01
N SER A 145 -21.41 9.48 -4.48
CA SER A 145 -21.89 8.25 -3.83
C SER A 145 -21.35 8.10 -2.41
N ALA A 146 -20.08 8.43 -2.19
CA ALA A 146 -19.49 8.41 -0.85
C ALA A 146 -20.16 9.44 0.08
N HIS A 147 -20.31 10.68 -0.39
CA HIS A 147 -20.96 11.74 0.38
C HIS A 147 -22.42 11.42 0.72
N GLU A 148 -23.23 11.00 -0.26
CA GLU A 148 -24.63 10.64 -0.04
C GLU A 148 -24.80 9.50 0.97
N ARG A 149 -23.87 8.53 0.96
CA ARG A 149 -23.94 7.36 1.83
C ARG A 149 -23.50 7.62 3.27
N PHE A 150 -22.51 8.48 3.49
CA PHE A 150 -21.81 8.57 4.78
C PHE A 150 -21.84 9.93 5.45
N ARG A 151 -22.41 10.98 4.82
CA ARG A 151 -22.45 12.33 5.41
C ARG A 151 -23.01 12.36 6.83
N ASP A 152 -24.03 11.54 7.13
CA ASP A 152 -24.69 11.53 8.44
C ASP A 152 -23.82 10.86 9.53
N HIS A 153 -22.80 10.07 9.15
CA HIS A 153 -21.89 9.39 10.07
C HIS A 153 -20.57 10.14 10.26
N ALA A 154 -20.17 10.99 9.31
CA ALA A 154 -18.95 11.78 9.38
C ALA A 154 -18.98 12.90 10.42
N ASP A 155 -20.18 13.40 10.77
CA ASP A 155 -20.38 14.50 11.71
C ASP A 155 -20.67 14.02 13.16
N SER A 156 -20.67 12.70 13.41
CA SER A 156 -20.85 12.15 14.75
C SER A 156 -19.50 12.11 15.50
N PRO A 157 -19.42 12.68 16.72
CA PRO A 157 -18.20 12.76 17.52
C PRO A 157 -17.70 11.41 18.04
#